data_AF-A0A327WME6-F1
#
_entry.id   AF-A0A327WME6-F1
#
_cell.length_a   1.000
_cell.length_b   1.000
_cell.length_c   1.000
_cell.angle_alpha   90.00
_cell.angle_beta   90.00
_cell.angle_gamma   90.00
#
_symmetry.space_group_name_H-M   'P 1'
#
loop_
_entity.id
_entity.type
_entity.pdbx_description
1 polymer ?
#
loop_
_entity_poly.entity_id
_entity_poly.type
_entity_poly.pdbx_seq_one_letter_code
_entity_poly.pdbx_strand_id
1 'polypeptide(L)'
;MAERSIHIHKLLTYFIASVWLINGLVCKVLQLVPRHQQIVARILGEDYAPQLTRLIGFSEILLAGWILSFHQTRLCAWTQILLVVLMNAIEFVLAPDLLLFGRLNALYALLFVLLVYSNEFVFNSRPDSAKYV
;
A
#
# COMPACT_ATOMS: atom_id res chain seq x y z
N MET A 1 20.46 -21.58 -2.86
CA MET A 1 19.33 -21.12 -2.02
C MET A 1 19.22 -19.59 -2.01
N ALA A 2 20.34 -18.86 -1.90
CA ALA A 2 20.37 -17.39 -1.92
C ALA A 2 19.86 -16.74 -3.23
N GLU A 3 20.25 -17.24 -4.41
CA GLU A 3 19.78 -16.68 -5.70
C GLU A 3 18.26 -16.76 -5.86
N ARG A 4 17.65 -17.87 -5.48
CA ARG A 4 16.18 -18.05 -5.52
C ARG A 4 15.46 -17.00 -4.67
N SER A 5 16.00 -16.69 -3.48
CA SER A 5 15.44 -15.67 -2.59
C SER A 5 15.48 -14.28 -3.22
N ILE A 6 16.57 -13.94 -3.93
CA ILE A 6 16.74 -12.65 -4.59
C ILE A 6 15.71 -12.45 -5.72
N HIS A 7 15.49 -13.49 -6.55
CA HIS A 7 14.49 -13.41 -7.62
C HIS A 7 13.06 -13.27 -7.08
N ILE A 8 12.73 -14.04 -6.03
CA ILE A 8 11.42 -13.95 -5.37
C ILE A 8 11.22 -12.55 -4.77
N HIS A 9 12.22 -12.02 -4.06
CA HIS A 9 12.13 -10.67 -3.48
C HIS A 9 11.87 -9.61 -4.55
N LYS A 10 12.62 -9.62 -5.67
CA LYS A 10 12.40 -8.67 -6.76
C LYS A 10 11.01 -8.79 -7.38
N LEU A 11 10.55 -10.02 -7.65
CA LEU A 11 9.22 -10.27 -8.20
C LEU A 11 8.13 -9.73 -7.27
N LEU A 12 8.22 -10.03 -5.98
CA LEU A 12 7.28 -9.53 -4.97
C LEU A 12 7.33 -8.01 -4.86
N THR A 13 8.52 -7.39 -4.89
CA THR A 13 8.67 -5.93 -4.88
C THR A 13 7.98 -5.28 -6.07
N TYR A 14 8.14 -5.81 -7.28
CA TYR A 14 7.44 -5.28 -8.47
C TYR A 14 5.93 -5.47 -8.37
N PHE A 15 5.47 -6.61 -7.85
CA PHE A 15 4.05 -6.85 -7.61
C PHE A 15 3.47 -5.89 -6.57
N ILE A 16 4.14 -5.70 -5.43
CA ILE A 16 3.69 -4.78 -4.38
C ILE A 16 3.67 -3.34 -4.92
N ALA A 17 4.73 -2.92 -5.62
CA ALA A 17 4.78 -1.61 -6.25
C ALA A 17 3.65 -1.38 -7.26
N SER A 18 3.30 -2.40 -8.06
CA SER A 18 2.20 -2.28 -9.01
C SER A 18 0.85 -2.15 -8.30
N VAL A 19 0.62 -2.83 -7.17
CA VAL A 19 -0.57 -2.66 -6.35
C VAL A 19 -0.71 -1.21 -5.86
N TRP A 20 0.36 -0.61 -5.34
CA TRP A 20 0.35 0.80 -4.93
C TRP A 20 0.17 1.76 -6.11
N LEU A 21 0.83 1.49 -7.24
CA LEU A 21 0.74 2.33 -8.43
C LEU A 21 -0.67 2.30 -9.04
N ILE A 22 -1.28 1.12 -9.17
CA ILE A 22 -2.63 0.98 -9.72
C ILE A 22 -3.64 1.64 -8.79
N ASN A 23 -3.55 1.40 -7.47
CA ASN A 23 -4.45 2.06 -6.52
C ASN A 23 -4.29 3.58 -6.51
N GLY A 24 -3.05 4.08 -6.53
CA GLY A 24 -2.78 5.51 -6.52
C GLY A 24 -3.22 6.19 -7.81
N LEU A 25 -2.77 5.68 -8.94
CA LEU A 25 -3.03 6.28 -10.25
C LEU A 25 -4.45 6.03 -10.72
N VAL A 26 -4.83 4.76 -10.89
CA VAL A 26 -6.10 4.38 -11.54
C VAL A 26 -7.28 4.65 -10.61
N CYS A 27 -7.21 4.18 -9.35
CA CYS A 27 -8.35 4.28 -8.46
C CYS A 27 -8.54 5.69 -7.87
N LYS A 28 -7.45 6.41 -7.57
CA LYS A 28 -7.51 7.69 -6.82
C LYS A 28 -7.21 8.93 -7.66
N VAL A 29 -6.11 8.97 -8.41
CA VAL A 29 -5.76 10.15 -9.23
C VAL A 29 -6.71 10.31 -10.41
N LEU A 30 -6.97 9.22 -11.15
CA LEU A 30 -7.91 9.20 -12.28
C LEU A 30 -9.38 9.10 -11.85
N GLN A 31 -9.65 8.88 -10.55
CA GLN A 31 -10.99 8.78 -9.97
C GLN A 31 -11.90 7.74 -10.65
N LEU A 32 -11.32 6.67 -11.22
CA LEU A 32 -12.09 5.65 -11.94
C LEU A 32 -12.87 4.71 -11.01
N VAL A 33 -12.68 4.81 -9.69
CA VAL A 33 -13.39 4.04 -8.67
C VAL A 33 -14.06 5.00 -7.67
N PRO A 34 -15.38 5.26 -7.78
CA PRO A 34 -16.06 6.32 -7.02
C PRO A 34 -16.05 6.10 -5.50
N ARG A 35 -15.90 4.85 -5.03
CA ARG A 35 -15.91 4.52 -3.60
C ARG A 35 -14.85 5.29 -2.80
N HIS A 36 -13.67 5.55 -3.37
CA HIS A 36 -12.59 6.17 -2.61
C HIS A 36 -12.92 7.62 -2.31
N GLN A 37 -13.55 8.32 -3.25
CA GLN A 37 -14.08 9.66 -3.01
C GLN A 37 -15.21 9.63 -1.98
N GLN A 38 -16.12 8.65 -2.04
CA GLN A 38 -17.20 8.51 -1.05
C GLN A 38 -16.69 8.28 0.37
N ILE A 39 -15.64 7.46 0.53
CA ILE A 39 -14.97 7.25 1.82
C ILE A 39 -14.38 8.57 2.33
N VAL A 40 -13.64 9.29 1.48
CA VAL A 40 -13.03 10.57 1.85
C VAL A 40 -14.10 11.61 2.19
N ALA A 41 -15.18 11.69 1.40
CA ALA A 41 -16.30 12.59 1.65
C ALA A 41 -16.98 12.33 2.99
N ARG A 42 -17.14 11.05 3.35
CA ARG A 42 -17.73 10.67 4.64
C ARG A 42 -16.86 11.05 5.84
N ILE A 43 -15.54 11.08 5.67
CA ILE A 43 -14.60 11.37 6.77
C ILE A 43 -14.30 12.88 6.88
N LEU A 44 -14.10 13.55 5.74
CA LEU A 44 -13.56 14.92 5.67
C LEU A 44 -14.52 15.93 5.03
N GLY A 45 -15.72 15.51 4.62
CA GLY A 45 -16.71 16.35 3.96
C GLY A 45 -16.63 16.31 2.43
N GLU A 46 -17.77 16.54 1.77
CA GLU A 46 -17.93 16.46 0.31
C GLU A 46 -17.11 17.51 -0.45
N ASP A 47 -16.97 18.72 0.11
CA ASP A 47 -16.40 19.88 -0.58
C ASP A 47 -14.95 19.68 -1.05
N TYR A 48 -14.17 18.89 -0.30
CA TYR A 48 -12.76 18.63 -0.56
C TYR A 48 -12.46 17.18 -0.95
N ALA A 49 -13.48 16.32 -1.01
CA ALA A 49 -13.30 14.89 -1.23
C ALA A 49 -12.57 14.55 -2.55
N PRO A 50 -12.87 15.18 -3.70
CA PRO A 50 -12.15 14.93 -4.94
C PRO A 50 -10.66 15.29 -4.89
N GLN A 51 -10.32 16.41 -4.26
CA GLN A 51 -8.95 16.94 -4.17
C GLN A 51 -8.12 16.10 -3.19
N LEU A 52 -8.68 15.78 -2.02
CA LEU A 52 -8.05 14.94 -1.02
C LEU A 52 -7.83 13.51 -1.52
N THR A 53 -8.81 12.94 -2.24
CA THR A 53 -8.65 11.61 -2.86
C THR A 53 -7.48 11.60 -3.83
N ARG A 54 -7.34 12.64 -4.67
CA ARG A 54 -6.20 12.76 -5.59
C ARG A 54 -4.88 12.90 -4.85
N LEU A 55 -4.83 13.68 -3.76
CA LEU A 55 -3.63 13.83 -2.93
C LEU A 55 -3.17 12.51 -2.31
N ILE A 56 -4.12 11.71 -1.80
CA ILE A 56 -3.84 10.35 -1.33
C ILE A 56 -3.28 9.52 -2.49
N GLY A 57 -3.91 9.58 -3.67
CA GLY A 57 -3.45 8.88 -4.87
C GLY A 57 -2.01 9.24 -5.27
N PHE A 58 -1.65 10.52 -5.25
CA PHE A 58 -0.26 10.95 -5.50
C PHE A 58 0.71 10.40 -4.45
N SER A 59 0.31 10.37 -3.18
CA SER A 59 1.12 9.81 -2.09
C SER A 59 1.39 8.32 -2.31
N GLU A 60 0.41 7.56 -2.80
CA GLU A 60 0.57 6.15 -3.16
C GLU A 60 1.50 5.93 -4.36
N ILE A 61 1.44 6.80 -5.37
CA ILE A 61 2.37 6.76 -6.51
C ILE A 61 3.82 7.04 -6.03
N LEU A 62 4.01 8.02 -5.15
CA LEU A 62 5.33 8.31 -4.57
C LEU A 62 5.84 7.12 -3.75
N LEU A 63 4.97 6.45 -2.99
CA LEU A 63 5.33 5.25 -2.26
C LEU A 63 5.70 4.09 -3.20
N ALA A 64 4.99 3.92 -4.33
CA ALA A 64 5.38 2.96 -5.36
C ALA A 64 6.78 3.28 -5.92
N GLY A 65 7.07 4.55 -6.19
CA GLY A 65 8.42 5.00 -6.59
C GLY A 65 9.48 4.67 -5.53
N TRP A 66 9.17 4.88 -4.24
CA TRP A 66 10.06 4.54 -3.14
C TRP A 66 10.31 3.02 -3.07
N ILE A 67 9.28 2.19 -3.21
CA ILE A 67 9.42 0.73 -3.25
C ILE A 67 10.36 0.29 -4.38
N LEU A 68 10.19 0.85 -5.57
CA LEU A 68 11.01 0.54 -6.74
C LEU A 68 12.46 1.05 -6.64
N SER A 69 12.72 2.06 -5.80
CA SER A 69 14.07 2.58 -5.59
C SER A 69 14.98 1.64 -4.80
N PHE A 70 14.43 0.64 -4.09
CA PHE A 70 15.17 -0.20 -3.14
C PHE A 70 15.98 0.58 -2.10
N HIS A 71 15.56 1.81 -1.77
CA HIS A 71 16.19 2.68 -0.77
C HIS A 71 15.44 2.58 0.56
N GLN A 72 16.16 2.36 1.68
CA GLN A 72 15.57 2.24 3.02
C GLN A 72 14.35 1.30 3.04
N THR A 73 14.52 0.12 2.44
CA THR A 73 13.54 -0.95 2.24
C THR A 73 12.79 -1.33 3.51
N ARG A 74 13.47 -1.40 4.66
CA ARG A 74 12.83 -1.65 5.97
C ARG A 74 11.88 -0.53 6.40
N LEU A 75 12.29 0.73 6.26
CA LEU A 75 11.43 1.87 6.59
C LEU A 75 10.24 1.95 5.63
N CYS A 76 10.50 1.70 4.34
CA CYS A 76 9.46 1.61 3.32
C CYS A 76 8.45 0.50 3.65
N ALA A 77 8.88 -0.70 4.07
CA ALA A 77 8.00 -1.79 4.46
C ALA A 77 7.15 -1.45 5.69
N TRP A 78 7.74 -0.86 6.73
CA TRP A 78 6.98 -0.40 7.90
C TRP A 78 5.96 0.68 7.54
N THR A 79 6.33 1.61 6.66
CA THR A 79 5.43 2.66 6.16
C THR A 79 4.24 2.05 5.42
N GLN A 80 4.49 1.08 4.53
CA GLN A 80 3.43 0.36 3.82
C GLN A 80 2.50 -0.39 4.78
N ILE A 81 3.05 -1.12 5.75
CA ILE A 81 2.26 -1.86 6.73
C ILE A 81 1.39 -0.90 7.54
N LEU A 82 1.97 0.19 8.05
CA LEU A 82 1.25 1.19 8.84
C LEU A 82 0.11 1.82 8.02
N LEU A 83 0.37 2.22 6.78
CA LEU A 83 -0.64 2.82 5.92
C LEU A 83 -1.78 1.85 5.62
N VAL A 84 -1.46 0.58 5.30
CA VAL A 84 -2.48 -0.43 5.00
C VAL A 84 -3.35 -0.71 6.21
N VAL A 85 -2.75 -0.85 7.39
CA VAL A 85 -3.49 -1.07 8.64
C VAL A 85 -4.35 0.13 8.97
N LEU A 86 -3.80 1.35 8.88
CA LEU A 86 -4.51 2.57 9.24
C LEU A 86 -5.71 2.81 8.31
N MET A 87 -5.52 2.75 6.99
CA MET A 87 -6.61 3.00 6.05
C MET A 87 -7.71 1.93 6.17
N ASN A 88 -7.35 0.65 6.34
CA ASN A 88 -8.35 -0.40 6.52
C ASN A 88 -9.09 -0.28 7.86
N ALA A 89 -8.42 0.13 8.94
CA ALA A 89 -9.09 0.36 10.22
C ALA A 89 -10.09 1.52 10.13
N ILE A 90 -9.69 2.62 9.48
CA ILE A 90 -10.56 3.77 9.22
C ILE A 90 -11.78 3.35 8.37
N GLU A 91 -11.54 2.67 7.25
CA GLU A 91 -12.62 2.18 6.37
C GLU A 91 -13.56 1.22 7.08
N PHE A 92 -13.03 0.33 7.92
CA PHE A 92 -13.83 -0.64 8.67
C PHE A 92 -14.76 0.01 9.71
N VAL A 93 -14.30 1.07 10.38
CA VAL A 93 -15.09 1.76 11.41
C VAL A 93 -16.04 2.78 10.80
N LEU A 94 -15.59 3.56 9.83
CA LEU A 94 -16.32 4.75 9.35
C LEU A 94 -17.10 4.51 8.06
N ALA A 95 -16.70 3.54 7.23
CA ALA A 95 -17.29 3.30 5.92
C ALA A 95 -17.49 1.79 5.61
N PRO A 96 -18.07 0.98 6.53
CA PRO A 96 -18.15 -0.46 6.36
C PRO A 96 -18.99 -0.90 5.15
N ASP A 97 -19.93 -0.08 4.71
CA ASP A 97 -20.78 -0.28 3.53
C ASP A 97 -20.05 -0.04 2.19
N LEU A 98 -18.93 0.70 2.20
CA LEU A 98 -18.12 0.99 1.01
C LEU A 98 -16.95 0.02 0.82
N LEU A 99 -16.76 -0.92 1.75
CA LEU A 99 -15.74 -1.96 1.66
C LEU A 99 -16.05 -2.92 0.51
N LEU A 100 -15.12 -3.11 -0.42
CA LEU A 100 -15.34 -3.93 -1.63
C LEU A 100 -15.77 -5.38 -1.28
N PHE A 101 -15.22 -5.93 -0.21
CA PHE A 101 -15.54 -7.28 0.28
C PHE A 101 -16.24 -7.27 1.66
N GLY A 102 -16.84 -6.13 2.05
CA GLY A 102 -17.38 -5.97 3.39
C GLY A 102 -16.32 -6.26 4.47
N ARG A 103 -16.70 -7.00 5.51
CA ARG A 103 -15.79 -7.37 6.62
C ARG A 103 -14.58 -8.21 6.19
N LEU A 104 -14.65 -8.91 5.05
CA LEU A 104 -13.50 -9.68 4.53
C LEU A 104 -12.37 -8.79 4.02
N ASN A 105 -12.58 -7.47 3.84
CA ASN A 105 -11.51 -6.55 3.46
C ASN A 105 -10.35 -6.58 4.47
N ALA A 106 -10.65 -6.78 5.76
CA ALA A 106 -9.64 -6.94 6.81
C ALA A 106 -8.74 -8.18 6.59
N LEU A 107 -9.29 -9.27 6.04
CA LEU A 107 -8.51 -10.45 5.70
C LEU A 107 -7.55 -10.17 4.54
N TYR A 108 -8.03 -9.51 3.47
CA TYR A 108 -7.17 -9.13 2.35
C TYR A 108 -6.07 -8.15 2.76
N ALA A 109 -6.39 -7.19 3.63
CA ALA A 109 -5.42 -6.27 4.20
C ALA A 109 -4.35 -7.02 5.01
N LEU A 110 -4.75 -7.97 5.85
CA LEU A 110 -3.83 -8.81 6.62
C LEU A 110 -2.91 -9.62 5.70
N LEU A 111 -3.48 -10.26 4.66
CA LEU A 111 -2.69 -11.01 3.68
C LEU A 111 -1.66 -10.12 2.97
N PHE A 112 -2.05 -8.89 2.61
CA PHE A 112 -1.12 -7.93 1.98
C PHE A 112 -0.02 -7.47 2.95
N VAL A 113 -0.36 -7.19 4.21
CA VAL A 113 0.62 -6.88 5.26
C VAL A 113 1.62 -8.03 5.45
N LEU A 114 1.14 -9.27 5.52
CA LEU A 114 1.99 -10.45 5.63
C LEU A 114 2.88 -10.63 4.40
N LEU A 115 2.38 -10.30 3.21
CA LEU A 115 3.15 -10.32 1.97
C LEU A 115 4.30 -9.32 2.00
N VAL A 116 4.02 -8.06 2.40
CA VAL A 116 5.04 -7.01 2.53
C VAL A 116 6.08 -7.39 3.59
N TYR A 117 5.62 -7.88 4.75
CA TYR A 117 6.50 -8.34 5.82
C TYR A 117 7.40 -9.50 5.37
N SER A 118 6.83 -10.51 4.72
CA SER A 118 7.59 -11.66 4.24
C SER A 118 8.59 -11.25 3.16
N ASN A 119 8.20 -10.36 2.25
CA ASN A 119 9.10 -9.84 1.22
C ASN A 119 10.34 -9.16 1.82
N GLU A 120 10.16 -8.36 2.87
CA GLU A 120 11.24 -7.59 3.48
C GLU A 120 12.05 -8.36 4.53
N PHE A 121 11.42 -9.18 5.37
CA PHE A 121 12.10 -9.81 6.51
C PHE A 121 12.49 -11.27 6.26
N VAL A 122 11.90 -11.94 5.26
CA VAL A 122 12.18 -13.35 4.95
C VAL A 122 12.96 -13.47 3.64
N PHE A 123 12.50 -12.79 2.58
CA PHE A 123 13.09 -12.95 1.24
C PHE A 123 14.22 -11.96 0.93
N ASN A 124 14.30 -10.84 1.65
CA ASN A 124 15.38 -9.86 1.46
C ASN A 124 16.71 -10.39 2.02
N SER A 125 17.58 -10.86 1.14
CA SER A 125 18.91 -11.38 1.51
C SER A 125 19.95 -10.30 1.78
N ARG A 126 19.65 -9.01 1.53
CA ARG A 126 20.56 -7.88 1.78
C ARG A 126 19.80 -6.71 2.42
N PRO A 127 19.45 -6.82 3.71
CA PRO A 127 18.81 -5.72 4.43
C PRO A 127 19.71 -4.49 4.46
N ASP A 128 19.14 -3.28 4.47
CA ASP A 128 19.90 -2.02 4.44
C ASP A 128 20.93 -1.87 5.57
N SER A 129 20.77 -2.59 6.69
CA SER A 129 21.76 -2.66 7.77
C SER A 129 23.10 -3.29 7.35
N ALA A 130 23.14 -4.05 6.25
CA ALA A 130 24.36 -4.65 5.70
C ALA A 130 25.11 -3.73 4.71
N LYS A 131 24.62 -2.50 4.45
CA LYS A 131 25.30 -1.50 3.61
C LYS A 131 26.23 -0.56 4.39
N TYR A 132 26.16 -0.57 5.72
CA TYR A 132 26.90 0.35 6.60
C TYR A 132 27.87 -0.35 7.57
N VAL A 133 28.13 -1.65 7.36
CA VAL A 133 29.16 -2.44 8.06
C VAL A 133 30.12 -2.96 7.00
#